data_AF-A0A1Z5KB26-F1
#
_entry.id   AF-A0A1Z5KB26-F1
#
_cell.length_a   1.000
_cell.length_b   1.000
_cell.length_c   1.000
_cell.angle_alpha   90.00
_cell.angle_beta   90.00
_cell.angle_gamma   90.00
#
_symmetry.space_group_name_H-M   'P 1'
#
loop_
_entity.id
_entity.type
_entity.pdbx_description
1 polymer ?
#
loop_
_entity_poly.entity_id
_entity_poly.type
_entity_poly.pdbx_seq_one_letter_code
_entity_poly.pdbx_strand_id
1 'polypeptide(L)'
;MEDTDALRQYITCDAEGCGETHPASRCSNCKMVYYCNRTCQRKDWKRHKPDCHGVDDMRKRCTGIGDLSEIQEITGIMPGESNTAETCGICLEEKMVNPMIFTKCQHAFCFACLVRLQSLGRGPHSTVNGTKCPYCRSEIPDLVKSSTSRISVMAARAGRRDLPEEEREACVAMAMEEIEKLYNAGDTDLMFFLIPMRARLLSLRGDHRAAIDVMQEALPEWIKMVEEGNSLRENLFGLTQMESLPEGRITLRNTDLIEAYLQIAEYQERLEDWVAAKKTYQKIMMEFNDVDDFTPPQQRKVFFGSSVCAYHLKNYEIAIDLGEAALQTNRAFPGVHKALALTHKAAGNIDKARQLAAQGVLYEAPWDDENKEETWQFWKEINEE
;
A
#
# COMPACT_ATOMS: atom_id res chain seq x y z
N MET A 1 29.64 3.25 7.81
CA MET A 1 29.08 3.38 6.45
C MET A 1 30.24 3.45 5.50
N GLU A 2 30.38 2.42 4.66
CA GLU A 2 31.45 2.32 3.66
C GLU A 2 31.41 3.50 2.67
N ASP A 3 32.57 3.81 2.11
CA ASP A 3 32.74 4.89 1.14
C ASP A 3 32.03 4.53 -0.17
N THR A 4 30.91 5.22 -0.46
CA THR A 4 30.17 5.01 -1.72
C THR A 4 30.83 5.70 -2.92
N ASP A 5 31.91 6.46 -2.73
CA ASP A 5 32.57 7.19 -3.82
C ASP A 5 33.10 6.20 -4.88
N ALA A 6 33.70 5.09 -4.45
CA ALA A 6 34.17 4.04 -5.35
C ALA A 6 33.04 3.44 -6.21
N LEU A 7 31.81 3.35 -5.68
CA LEU A 7 30.68 2.79 -6.42
C LEU A 7 30.18 3.74 -7.53
N ARG A 8 30.52 5.04 -7.46
CA ARG A 8 30.03 6.01 -8.45
C ARG A 8 30.55 5.74 -9.86
N GLN A 9 31.62 4.95 -10.01
CA GLN A 9 32.08 4.49 -11.32
C GLN A 9 31.03 3.66 -12.09
N TYR A 10 30.04 3.09 -11.40
CA TYR A 10 28.97 2.28 -12.00
C TYR A 10 27.73 3.07 -12.42
N ILE A 11 27.76 4.40 -12.25
CA ILE A 11 26.67 5.30 -12.59
C ILE A 11 27.13 6.46 -13.47
N THR A 12 26.15 7.07 -14.13
CA THR A 12 26.32 8.26 -14.98
C THR A 12 25.66 9.48 -14.37
N CYS A 13 26.04 10.65 -14.85
CA CYS A 13 25.42 11.92 -14.51
C CYS A 13 23.95 11.98 -14.96
N ASP A 14 23.06 12.37 -14.04
CA ASP A 14 21.61 12.50 -14.29
C ASP A 14 21.23 13.72 -15.11
N ALA A 15 22.17 14.63 -15.37
CA ALA A 15 21.87 15.79 -16.18
C ALA A 15 21.69 15.41 -17.65
N GLU A 16 20.55 15.82 -18.21
CA GLU A 16 20.20 15.59 -19.60
C GLU A 16 21.34 15.98 -20.55
N GLY A 17 21.75 15.04 -21.41
CA GLY A 17 22.82 15.24 -22.39
C GLY A 17 24.24 15.33 -21.82
N CYS A 18 24.48 14.93 -20.56
CA CYS A 18 25.84 14.82 -20.01
C CYS A 18 26.45 13.44 -20.27
N GLY A 19 25.87 12.37 -19.70
CA GLY A 19 26.32 10.99 -19.93
C GLY A 19 27.67 10.58 -19.31
N GLU A 20 28.41 11.52 -18.72
CA GLU A 20 29.69 11.25 -18.05
C GLU A 20 29.52 10.25 -16.90
N THR A 21 30.47 9.32 -16.78
CA THR A 21 30.54 8.35 -15.67
C THR A 21 31.18 8.97 -14.43
N HIS A 22 31.05 8.30 -13.28
CA HIS A 22 31.67 8.73 -12.03
C HIS A 22 31.31 10.17 -11.59
N PRO A 23 30.01 10.49 -11.46
CA PRO A 23 29.58 11.81 -11.00
C PRO A 23 30.12 12.12 -9.60
N ALA A 24 30.69 13.32 -9.42
CA ALA A 24 31.38 13.71 -8.20
C ALA A 24 30.47 14.10 -7.03
N SER A 25 29.19 14.35 -7.28
CA SER A 25 28.24 14.84 -6.28
C SER A 25 26.86 14.22 -6.44
N ARG A 26 26.03 14.32 -5.39
CA ARG A 26 24.62 13.92 -5.42
C ARG A 26 23.73 15.01 -4.83
N CYS A 27 22.43 14.98 -5.16
CA CYS A 27 21.48 15.89 -4.54
C CYS A 27 21.47 15.72 -3.01
N SER A 28 21.74 16.80 -2.28
CA SER A 28 21.84 16.77 -0.82
C SER A 28 20.49 16.55 -0.13
N ASN A 29 19.38 16.85 -0.82
CA ASN A 29 18.02 16.72 -0.27
C ASN A 29 17.51 15.28 -0.36
N CYS A 30 17.39 14.73 -1.57
CA CYS A 30 16.80 13.41 -1.80
C CYS A 30 17.82 12.27 -1.84
N LYS A 31 19.10 12.56 -2.15
CA LYS A 31 20.19 11.59 -2.34
C LYS A 31 19.97 10.56 -3.46
N MET A 32 18.95 10.71 -4.31
CA MET A 32 18.57 9.77 -5.38
C MET A 32 19.17 10.09 -6.76
N VAL A 33 19.76 11.27 -6.95
CA VAL A 33 20.31 11.73 -8.23
C VAL A 33 21.74 12.23 -8.08
N TYR A 34 22.57 11.99 -9.09
CA TYR A 34 24.01 12.25 -9.10
C TYR A 34 24.42 13.14 -10.27
N TYR A 35 25.37 14.03 -10.01
CA TYR A 35 25.83 15.06 -10.94
C TYR A 35 27.35 15.19 -10.92
N CYS A 36 27.96 15.41 -12.07
CA CYS A 36 29.39 15.74 -12.16
C CYS A 36 29.74 17.02 -11.39
N ASN A 37 28.85 18.01 -11.46
CA ASN A 37 29.05 19.33 -10.85
C ASN A 37 27.73 20.11 -10.73
N ARG A 38 27.81 21.31 -10.15
CA ARG A 38 26.67 22.21 -9.93
C ARG A 38 26.00 22.68 -11.23
N THR A 39 26.72 22.72 -12.35
CA THR A 39 26.15 23.08 -13.66
C THR A 39 25.19 21.99 -14.12
N CYS A 40 25.60 20.73 -14.04
CA CYS A 40 24.75 19.58 -14.33
C CYS A 40 23.51 19.55 -13.42
N GLN A 41 23.68 19.76 -12.12
CA GLN A 41 22.56 19.84 -11.18
C GLN A 41 21.56 20.95 -11.55
N ARG A 42 22.05 22.16 -11.86
CA ARG A 42 21.18 23.29 -12.25
C ARG A 42 20.43 23.04 -13.55
N LYS A 43 21.06 22.36 -14.51
CA LYS A 43 20.45 21.98 -15.78
C LYS A 43 19.26 21.03 -15.55
N ASP A 44 19.45 20.02 -14.71
CA ASP A 44 18.42 19.02 -14.41
C ASP A 44 17.34 19.50 -13.43
N TRP A 45 17.58 20.60 -12.70
CA TRP A 45 16.72 21.05 -11.60
C TRP A 45 15.25 21.22 -11.96
N LYS A 46 14.92 21.71 -13.18
CA LYS A 46 13.52 21.88 -13.60
C LYS A 46 12.77 20.55 -13.65
N ARG A 47 13.45 19.48 -14.08
CA ARG A 47 12.91 18.12 -14.16
C ARG A 47 12.92 17.43 -12.80
N HIS A 48 13.99 17.60 -12.03
CA HIS A 48 14.17 16.91 -10.75
C HIS A 48 13.33 17.50 -9.60
N LYS A 49 13.13 18.83 -9.58
CA LYS A 49 12.49 19.55 -8.46
C LYS A 49 11.12 18.98 -8.04
N PRO A 50 10.19 18.64 -8.96
CA PRO A 50 8.88 18.08 -8.59
C PRO A 50 8.98 16.80 -7.74
N ASP A 51 9.97 15.95 -8.03
CA ASP A 51 10.15 14.65 -7.38
C ASP A 51 11.19 14.69 -6.25
N CYS A 52 11.74 15.87 -5.95
CA CYS A 52 12.81 16.04 -4.97
C CYS A 52 12.26 16.11 -3.53
N HIS A 53 12.03 14.93 -2.93
CA HIS A 53 11.64 14.82 -1.52
C HIS A 53 12.85 14.61 -0.62
N GLY A 54 12.83 15.25 0.56
CA GLY A 54 13.88 15.07 1.55
C GLY A 54 13.86 13.65 2.13
N VAL A 55 15.04 13.10 2.43
CA VAL A 55 15.16 11.75 3.02
C VAL A 55 14.30 11.58 4.27
N ASP A 56 14.26 12.58 5.15
CA ASP A 56 13.45 12.52 6.37
C ASP A 56 11.93 12.63 6.10
N ASP A 57 11.53 13.34 5.04
CA ASP A 57 10.13 13.40 4.60
C ASP A 57 9.69 12.04 4.04
N MET A 58 10.52 11.43 3.20
CA MET A 58 10.28 10.08 2.69
C MET A 58 10.24 9.04 3.81
N ARG A 59 11.15 9.14 4.79
CA ARG A 59 11.17 8.26 5.96
C ARG A 59 9.83 8.33 6.72
N LYS A 60 9.32 9.53 6.99
CA LYS A 60 8.02 9.71 7.66
C LYS A 60 6.86 9.09 6.87
N ARG A 61 6.86 9.28 5.55
CA ARG A 61 5.83 8.71 4.65
C ARG A 61 5.88 7.17 4.63
N CYS A 62 7.08 6.58 4.64
CA CYS A 62 7.25 5.12 4.66
C CYS A 62 6.93 4.48 6.01
N THR A 63 7.24 5.16 7.13
CA THR A 63 6.92 4.64 8.47
C THR A 63 5.44 4.72 8.82
N GLY A 64 4.65 5.53 8.11
CA GLY A 64 3.18 5.53 8.22
C GLY A 64 2.62 5.79 9.63
N ILE A 65 3.36 6.50 10.49
CA ILE A 65 2.96 6.78 11.88
C ILE A 65 2.72 8.29 12.01
N GLY A 66 1.44 8.68 12.07
CA GLY A 66 1.03 9.66 13.09
C GLY A 66 1.08 8.94 14.44
N ASP A 67 1.56 9.61 15.47
CA ASP A 67 1.75 9.05 16.81
C ASP A 67 0.48 8.28 17.24
N LEU A 68 0.64 7.08 17.85
CA LEU A 68 -0.50 6.34 18.41
C LEU A 68 -1.26 7.18 19.44
N SER A 69 -0.58 8.13 20.09
CA SER A 69 -1.21 9.11 20.98
C SER A 69 -2.22 10.02 20.26
N GLU A 70 -2.02 10.30 18.97
CA GLU A 70 -2.99 11.06 18.16
C GLU A 70 -4.29 10.25 17.94
N ILE A 71 -4.25 8.91 17.94
CA ILE A 71 -5.45 8.06 17.75
C ILE A 71 -6.31 8.01 19.01
N GLN A 72 -5.72 8.03 20.21
CA GLN A 72 -6.47 8.04 21.47
C GLN A 72 -7.25 9.35 21.69
N GLU A 73 -6.73 10.50 21.21
CA GLU A 73 -7.40 11.79 21.33
C GLU A 73 -8.49 12.03 20.27
N ILE A 74 -8.46 11.31 19.13
CA ILE A 74 -9.39 11.53 18.00
C ILE A 74 -10.83 11.07 18.28
N THR A 75 -11.06 10.09 19.16
CA THR A 75 -12.35 9.38 19.12
C THR A 75 -13.46 10.02 19.92
N GLY A 76 -13.19 10.86 20.92
CA GLY A 76 -14.23 11.39 21.83
C GLY A 76 -15.21 10.33 22.34
N ILE A 77 -14.79 9.07 22.38
CA ILE A 77 -15.61 7.88 22.66
C ILE A 77 -14.80 6.95 23.54
N MET A 78 -15.41 6.48 24.64
CA MET A 78 -14.84 5.45 25.50
C MET A 78 -15.63 4.15 25.39
N PRO A 79 -14.97 2.98 25.42
CA PRO A 79 -15.68 1.72 25.60
C PRO A 79 -16.41 1.75 26.96
N GLY A 80 -17.70 1.44 26.95
CA GLY A 80 -18.50 1.34 28.17
C GLY A 80 -18.46 -0.07 28.76
N GLU A 81 -18.65 -0.18 30.07
CA GLU A 81 -18.92 -1.48 30.71
C GLU A 81 -20.37 -1.88 30.46
N SER A 82 -20.60 -3.16 30.11
CA SER A 82 -21.96 -3.67 29.81
C SER A 82 -22.92 -3.61 31.00
N ASN A 83 -22.42 -3.38 32.21
CA ASN A 83 -23.19 -3.42 33.44
C ASN A 83 -23.86 -2.09 33.79
N THR A 84 -23.60 -0.99 33.06
CA THR A 84 -24.12 0.34 33.38
C THR A 84 -24.92 1.01 32.25
N ALA A 85 -25.04 0.37 31.07
CA ALA A 85 -25.70 0.95 29.92
C ALA A 85 -27.18 0.57 29.86
N GLU A 86 -28.06 1.56 29.94
CA GLU A 86 -29.50 1.45 29.67
C GLU A 86 -29.77 0.95 28.23
N THR A 87 -31.03 0.73 27.85
CA THR A 87 -31.43 0.24 26.52
C THR A 87 -30.79 1.01 25.36
N CYS A 88 -30.40 0.33 24.27
CA CYS A 88 -29.80 1.01 23.11
C CYS A 88 -30.85 1.85 22.36
N GLY A 89 -30.66 3.17 22.26
CA GLY A 89 -31.60 4.05 21.55
C GLY A 89 -31.69 3.90 20.03
N ILE A 90 -30.98 2.92 19.44
CA ILE A 90 -31.04 2.61 18.00
C ILE A 90 -31.72 1.26 17.76
N CYS A 91 -31.24 0.17 18.38
CA CYS A 91 -31.85 -1.15 18.22
C CYS A 91 -32.95 -1.45 19.24
N LEU A 92 -33.11 -0.60 20.27
CA LEU A 92 -34.08 -0.74 21.35
C LEU A 92 -33.90 -2.00 22.23
N GLU A 93 -32.80 -2.73 22.05
CA GLU A 93 -32.44 -3.89 22.86
C GLU A 93 -32.04 -3.47 24.28
N GLU A 94 -32.44 -4.28 25.26
CA GLU A 94 -32.16 -4.02 26.68
C GLU A 94 -30.68 -4.17 27.03
N LYS A 95 -29.98 -5.09 26.34
CA LYS A 95 -28.55 -5.32 26.54
C LYS A 95 -27.75 -4.77 25.36
N MET A 96 -26.97 -3.73 25.61
CA MET A 96 -26.03 -3.22 24.60
C MET A 96 -24.89 -4.21 24.33
N VAL A 97 -24.54 -4.38 23.06
CA VAL A 97 -23.36 -5.15 22.63
C VAL A 97 -22.25 -4.18 22.24
N ASN A 98 -21.09 -4.32 22.89
CA ASN A 98 -19.93 -3.41 22.74
C ASN A 98 -20.36 -1.93 22.84
N PRO A 99 -20.86 -1.48 24.01
CA PRO A 99 -21.39 -0.14 24.15
C PRO A 99 -20.29 0.92 23.98
N MET A 100 -20.59 1.94 23.18
CA MET A 100 -19.73 3.08 22.93
C MET A 100 -20.31 4.31 23.61
N ILE A 101 -19.58 4.93 24.52
CA ILE A 101 -20.01 6.10 25.30
C ILE A 101 -19.36 7.36 24.73
N PHE A 102 -20.18 8.33 24.32
CA PHE A 102 -19.67 9.62 23.83
C PHE A 102 -19.18 10.51 24.98
N THR A 103 -17.95 11.02 24.93
CA THR A 103 -17.37 11.83 26.02
C THR A 103 -18.10 13.17 26.21
N LYS A 104 -18.63 13.75 25.13
CA LYS A 104 -19.32 15.05 25.17
C LYS A 104 -20.73 14.99 25.78
N CYS A 105 -21.51 13.95 25.46
CA CYS A 105 -22.91 13.86 25.86
C CYS A 105 -23.25 12.65 26.73
N GLN A 106 -22.29 11.77 26.99
CA GLN A 106 -22.39 10.57 27.84
C GLN A 106 -23.46 9.56 27.42
N HIS A 107 -24.07 9.73 26.25
CA HIS A 107 -24.98 8.73 25.69
C HIS A 107 -24.22 7.52 25.16
N ALA A 108 -24.81 6.34 25.37
CA ALA A 108 -24.28 5.05 24.94
C ALA A 108 -25.11 4.44 23.81
N PHE A 109 -24.44 3.73 22.89
CA PHE A 109 -25.10 2.94 21.85
C PHE A 109 -24.26 1.69 21.52
N CYS A 110 -24.90 0.65 20.97
CA CYS A 110 -24.17 -0.51 20.43
C CYS A 110 -23.22 -0.07 19.30
N PHE A 111 -21.99 -0.60 19.29
CA PHE A 111 -21.00 -0.32 18.24
C PHE A 111 -21.58 -0.54 16.83
N ALA A 112 -22.21 -1.70 16.59
CA ALA A 112 -22.78 -2.04 15.29
C ALA A 112 -23.90 -1.08 14.86
N CYS A 113 -24.72 -0.61 15.82
CA CYS A 113 -25.78 0.36 15.55
C CYS A 113 -25.21 1.72 15.12
N LEU A 114 -24.12 2.18 15.76
CA LEU A 114 -23.45 3.42 15.38
C LEU A 114 -22.80 3.31 13.99
N VAL A 115 -22.14 2.20 13.69
CA VAL A 115 -21.53 1.98 12.37
C VAL A 115 -22.60 2.02 11.26
N ARG A 116 -23.73 1.33 11.44
CA ARG A 116 -24.84 1.37 10.48
C ARG A 116 -25.47 2.76 10.36
N LEU A 117 -25.60 3.49 11.47
CA LEU A 117 -26.08 4.87 11.42
C LEU A 117 -25.13 5.77 10.61
N GLN A 118 -23.82 5.57 10.76
CA GLN A 118 -22.81 6.32 10.03
C GLN A 118 -22.74 5.93 8.54
N SER A 119 -22.97 4.65 8.20
CA SER A 119 -22.98 4.21 6.80
C SER A 119 -24.10 4.86 5.99
N LEU A 120 -25.29 5.03 6.57
CA LEU A 120 -26.40 5.77 5.94
C LEU A 120 -26.06 7.24 5.64
N GLY A 121 -25.11 7.82 6.38
CA GLY A 121 -24.64 9.20 6.20
C GLY A 121 -23.52 9.38 5.17
N ARG A 122 -22.97 8.30 4.59
CA ARG A 122 -21.83 8.34 3.64
C ARG A 122 -22.21 8.50 2.17
N GLY A 123 -23.49 8.64 1.83
CA GLY A 123 -23.95 8.77 0.44
C GLY A 123 -23.61 10.13 -0.21
N PRO A 124 -23.53 10.20 -1.56
CA PRO A 124 -23.20 11.41 -2.31
C PRO A 124 -24.21 12.56 -2.17
N HIS A 125 -25.41 12.29 -1.65
CA HIS A 125 -26.45 13.28 -1.31
C HIS A 125 -26.51 13.62 0.18
N SER A 126 -25.53 13.20 0.98
CA SER A 126 -25.47 13.55 2.40
C SER A 126 -25.23 15.05 2.56
N THR A 127 -26.30 15.78 2.88
CA THR A 127 -26.27 17.20 3.24
C THR A 127 -25.87 17.42 4.70
N VAL A 128 -25.58 16.35 5.44
CA VAL A 128 -25.36 16.38 6.88
C VAL A 128 -23.86 16.33 7.17
N ASN A 129 -23.30 17.49 7.54
CA ASN A 129 -21.95 17.56 8.12
C ASN A 129 -21.93 16.78 9.44
N GLY A 130 -21.42 15.55 9.40
CA GLY A 130 -21.19 14.70 10.55
C GLY A 130 -22.44 14.01 11.09
N THR A 131 -22.24 12.80 11.62
CA THR A 131 -23.31 12.06 12.30
C THR A 131 -23.63 12.73 13.63
N LYS A 132 -24.90 12.74 14.01
CA LYS A 132 -25.39 13.35 15.26
C LYS A 132 -25.88 12.29 16.22
N CYS A 133 -25.72 12.53 17.51
CA CYS A 133 -26.23 11.68 18.58
C CYS A 133 -27.77 11.56 18.46
N PRO A 134 -28.34 10.33 18.43
CA PRO A 134 -29.79 10.14 18.37
C PRO A 134 -30.58 10.79 19.51
N TYR A 135 -29.99 10.90 20.71
CA TYR A 135 -30.68 11.46 21.88
C TYR A 135 -30.60 12.99 21.96
N CYS A 136 -29.40 13.57 21.87
CA CYS A 136 -29.19 15.00 22.11
C CYS A 136 -28.77 15.81 20.88
N ARG A 137 -28.60 15.17 19.73
CA ARG A 137 -28.15 15.78 18.46
C ARG A 137 -26.76 16.44 18.49
N SER A 138 -25.99 16.27 19.56
CA SER A 138 -24.58 16.64 19.57
C SER A 138 -23.81 15.91 18.47
N GLU A 139 -22.81 16.55 17.88
CA GLU A 139 -21.91 15.91 16.90
C GLU A 139 -21.21 14.71 17.53
N ILE A 140 -21.19 13.59 16.80
CA ILE A 140 -20.50 12.37 17.21
C ILE A 140 -19.31 12.06 16.28
N PRO A 141 -18.19 11.55 16.81
CA PRO A 141 -17.01 11.21 16.01
C PRO A 141 -17.26 10.07 15.02
N ASP A 142 -16.54 10.08 13.89
CA ASP A 142 -16.60 9.02 12.87
C ASP A 142 -15.90 7.75 13.37
N LEU A 143 -16.71 6.80 13.81
CA LEU A 143 -16.24 5.57 14.45
C LEU A 143 -15.58 4.64 13.43
N VAL A 144 -16.10 4.62 12.21
CA VAL A 144 -15.53 3.81 11.13
C VAL A 144 -14.17 4.36 10.72
N LYS A 145 -14.05 5.67 10.49
CA LYS A 145 -12.74 6.29 10.18
C LYS A 145 -11.72 6.04 11.29
N SER A 146 -12.14 6.15 12.55
CA SER A 146 -11.26 5.83 13.69
C SER A 146 -10.80 4.38 13.66
N SER A 147 -11.73 3.44 13.44
CA SER A 147 -11.46 2.00 13.49
C SER A 147 -10.58 1.57 12.32
N THR A 148 -10.85 2.06 11.10
CA THR A 148 -10.02 1.79 9.92
C THR A 148 -8.62 2.38 10.06
N SER A 149 -8.48 3.58 10.62
CA SER A 149 -7.16 4.17 10.92
C SER A 149 -6.37 3.32 11.91
N ARG A 150 -7.02 2.82 12.96
CA ARG A 150 -6.39 1.91 13.95
C ARG A 150 -5.92 0.61 13.30
N ILE A 151 -6.76 -0.01 12.46
CA ILE A 151 -6.40 -1.21 11.70
C ILE A 151 -5.16 -0.96 10.83
N SER A 152 -5.15 0.15 10.07
CA SER A 152 -4.01 0.49 9.21
C SER A 152 -2.71 0.69 9.99
N VAL A 153 -2.75 1.40 11.12
CA VAL A 153 -1.56 1.62 11.95
C VAL A 153 -1.05 0.33 12.57
N MET A 154 -1.95 -0.52 13.09
CA MET A 154 -1.55 -1.80 13.66
C MET A 154 -0.98 -2.76 12.60
N ALA A 155 -1.58 -2.82 11.41
CA ALA A 155 -1.05 -3.60 10.29
C ALA A 155 0.30 -3.08 9.77
N ALA A 156 0.50 -1.75 9.76
CA ALA A 156 1.78 -1.15 9.41
C ALA A 156 2.86 -1.47 10.46
N ARG A 157 2.53 -1.35 11.75
CA ARG A 157 3.44 -1.70 12.85
C ARG A 157 3.82 -3.18 12.83
N ALA A 158 2.84 -4.07 12.62
CA ALA A 158 3.10 -5.51 12.50
C ALA A 158 3.97 -5.88 11.29
N GLY A 159 3.98 -5.05 10.25
CA GLY A 159 4.83 -5.24 9.07
C GLY A 159 6.30 -4.87 9.28
N ARG A 160 6.66 -4.26 10.42
CA ARG A 160 8.04 -3.90 10.73
C ARG A 160 8.86 -5.14 11.08
N ARG A 161 9.99 -5.31 10.40
CA ARG A 161 10.90 -6.44 10.61
C ARG A 161 11.72 -6.33 11.90
N ASP A 162 11.90 -5.11 12.41
CA ASP A 162 12.63 -4.83 13.65
C ASP A 162 11.77 -5.01 14.92
N LEU A 163 10.49 -5.34 14.77
CA LEU A 163 9.57 -5.52 15.88
C LEU A 163 9.68 -6.93 16.47
N PRO A 164 9.77 -7.09 17.81
CA PRO A 164 9.72 -8.40 18.44
C PRO A 164 8.47 -9.19 18.05
N GLU A 165 8.60 -10.51 17.92
CA GLU A 165 7.50 -11.38 17.48
C GLU A 165 6.25 -11.27 18.38
N GLU A 166 6.43 -11.15 19.70
CA GLU A 166 5.32 -10.94 20.65
C GLU A 166 4.56 -9.65 20.39
N GLU A 167 5.27 -8.53 20.14
CA GLU A 167 4.65 -7.24 19.81
C GLU A 167 3.96 -7.28 18.44
N ARG A 168 4.54 -8.00 17.48
CA ARG A 168 3.95 -8.22 16.16
C ARG A 168 2.63 -8.98 16.27
N GLU A 169 2.60 -10.10 16.98
CA GLU A 169 1.38 -10.88 17.20
C GLU A 169 0.32 -10.07 17.94
N ALA A 170 0.71 -9.27 18.94
CA ALA A 170 -0.21 -8.37 19.64
C ALA A 170 -0.84 -7.33 18.68
N CYS A 171 -0.04 -6.72 17.80
CA CYS A 171 -0.54 -5.78 16.79
C CYS A 171 -1.51 -6.46 15.82
N VAL A 172 -1.17 -7.66 15.34
CA VAL A 172 -2.06 -8.42 14.45
C VAL A 172 -3.36 -8.79 15.13
N ALA A 173 -3.31 -9.29 16.37
CA ALA A 173 -4.49 -9.66 17.15
C ALA A 173 -5.44 -8.48 17.35
N MET A 174 -4.91 -7.31 17.74
CA MET A 174 -5.71 -6.08 17.89
C MET A 174 -6.36 -5.66 16.58
N ALA A 175 -5.62 -5.70 15.46
CA ALA A 175 -6.16 -5.33 14.15
C ALA A 175 -7.26 -6.31 13.68
N MET A 176 -7.05 -7.61 13.90
CA MET A 176 -8.04 -8.64 13.57
C MET A 176 -9.33 -8.50 14.37
N GLU A 177 -9.23 -8.19 15.67
CA GLU A 177 -10.40 -7.94 16.53
C GLU A 177 -11.20 -6.71 16.04
N GLU A 178 -10.51 -5.64 15.66
CA GLU A 178 -11.15 -4.44 15.13
C GLU A 178 -11.82 -4.68 13.76
N ILE A 179 -11.19 -5.47 12.89
CA ILE A 179 -11.80 -5.92 11.63
C ILE A 179 -13.07 -6.70 11.92
N GLU A 180 -13.04 -7.65 12.86
CA GLU A 180 -14.19 -8.50 13.20
C GLU A 180 -15.37 -7.68 13.75
N LYS A 181 -15.09 -6.65 14.57
CA LYS A 181 -16.11 -5.71 15.04
C LYS A 181 -16.80 -4.97 13.89
N LEU A 182 -16.02 -4.45 12.94
CA LEU A 182 -16.55 -3.75 11.77
C LEU A 182 -17.27 -4.70 10.79
N TYR A 183 -16.75 -5.91 10.62
CA TYR A 183 -17.34 -6.93 9.77
C TYR A 183 -18.74 -7.31 10.27
N ASN A 184 -18.87 -7.59 11.57
CA ASN A 184 -20.14 -7.90 12.21
C ASN A 184 -21.14 -6.73 12.25
N ALA A 185 -20.67 -5.49 12.07
CA ALA A 185 -21.56 -4.34 11.92
C ALA A 185 -22.37 -4.39 10.62
N GLY A 186 -21.92 -5.13 9.59
CA GLY A 186 -22.67 -5.39 8.36
C GLY A 186 -22.69 -4.23 7.35
N ASP A 187 -21.67 -3.35 7.38
CA ASP A 187 -21.49 -2.31 6.37
C ASP A 187 -20.75 -2.90 5.15
N THR A 188 -21.49 -3.22 4.08
CA THR A 188 -20.96 -3.86 2.87
C THR A 188 -19.92 -3.01 2.16
N ASP A 189 -20.02 -1.68 2.27
CA ASP A 189 -19.08 -0.76 1.63
C ASP A 189 -17.68 -0.84 2.25
N LEU A 190 -17.58 -1.32 3.50
CA LEU A 190 -16.29 -1.52 4.17
C LEU A 190 -15.59 -2.81 3.76
N MET A 191 -16.28 -3.76 3.13
CA MET A 191 -15.69 -5.06 2.80
C MET A 191 -14.49 -4.93 1.87
N PHE A 192 -14.51 -3.96 0.96
CA PHE A 192 -13.38 -3.67 0.07
C PHE A 192 -12.12 -3.19 0.83
N PHE A 193 -12.28 -2.56 1.99
CA PHE A 193 -11.15 -2.20 2.85
C PHE A 193 -10.76 -3.35 3.80
N LEU A 194 -11.75 -3.97 4.43
CA LEU A 194 -11.53 -4.95 5.50
C LEU A 194 -10.96 -6.27 5.01
N ILE A 195 -11.41 -6.76 3.85
CA ILE A 195 -10.95 -8.05 3.29
C ILE A 195 -9.46 -7.99 2.91
N PRO A 196 -8.96 -6.98 2.17
CA PRO A 196 -7.52 -6.85 1.92
C PRO A 196 -6.69 -6.66 3.20
N MET A 197 -7.18 -5.89 4.17
CA MET A 197 -6.49 -5.74 5.46
C MET A 197 -6.42 -7.06 6.23
N ARG A 198 -7.50 -7.85 6.23
CA ARG A 198 -7.52 -9.19 6.83
C ARG A 198 -6.53 -10.12 6.13
N ALA A 199 -6.51 -10.14 4.80
CA ALA A 199 -5.56 -10.94 4.03
C ALA A 199 -4.11 -10.55 4.34
N ARG A 200 -3.81 -9.24 4.43
CA ARG A 200 -2.50 -8.75 4.83
C ARG A 200 -2.09 -9.24 6.22
N LEU A 201 -2.99 -9.19 7.20
CA LEU A 201 -2.72 -9.64 8.56
C LEU A 201 -2.50 -11.16 8.64
N LEU A 202 -3.26 -11.96 7.90
CA LEU A 202 -3.03 -13.40 7.76
C LEU A 202 -1.64 -13.68 7.18
N SER A 203 -1.28 -12.96 6.10
CA SER A 203 0.03 -13.08 5.46
C SER A 203 1.19 -12.68 6.40
N LEU A 204 0.99 -11.70 7.29
CA LEU A 204 1.98 -11.32 8.30
C LEU A 204 2.23 -12.40 9.36
N ARG A 205 1.26 -13.30 9.59
CA ARG A 205 1.40 -14.49 10.46
C ARG A 205 1.96 -15.71 9.71
N GLY A 206 2.27 -15.57 8.42
CA GLY A 206 2.74 -16.66 7.56
C GLY A 206 1.62 -17.45 6.87
N ASP A 207 0.35 -17.15 7.13
CA ASP A 207 -0.81 -17.84 6.56
C ASP A 207 -1.16 -17.31 5.16
N HIS A 208 -0.20 -17.34 4.24
CA HIS A 208 -0.35 -16.79 2.88
C HIS A 208 -1.46 -17.47 2.07
N ARG A 209 -1.68 -18.77 2.28
CA ARG A 209 -2.77 -19.50 1.62
C ARG A 209 -4.13 -18.96 2.05
N ALA A 210 -4.36 -18.81 3.36
CA ALA A 210 -5.59 -18.24 3.88
C ALA A 210 -5.79 -16.79 3.43
N ALA A 211 -4.71 -16.01 3.29
CA ALA A 211 -4.76 -14.66 2.73
C ALA A 211 -5.26 -14.66 1.27
N ILE A 212 -4.78 -15.60 0.45
CA ILE A 212 -5.24 -15.77 -0.94
C ILE A 212 -6.70 -16.20 -0.97
N ASP A 213 -7.09 -17.19 -0.17
CA ASP A 213 -8.45 -17.75 -0.16
C ASP A 213 -9.48 -16.65 0.16
N VAL A 214 -9.24 -15.86 1.21
CA VAL A 214 -10.12 -14.74 1.61
C VAL A 214 -10.27 -13.69 0.50
N MET A 215 -9.21 -13.41 -0.25
CA MET A 215 -9.27 -12.47 -1.38
C MET A 215 -10.02 -13.08 -2.58
N GLN A 216 -9.76 -14.36 -2.89
CA GLN A 216 -10.38 -15.06 -4.01
C GLN A 216 -11.87 -15.26 -3.83
N GLU A 217 -12.33 -15.50 -2.59
CA GLU A 217 -13.76 -15.57 -2.25
C GLU A 217 -14.49 -14.25 -2.53
N ALA A 218 -13.82 -13.10 -2.35
CA ALA A 218 -14.40 -11.78 -2.53
C ALA A 218 -14.40 -11.28 -3.99
N LEU A 219 -13.43 -11.75 -4.79
CA LEU A 219 -13.20 -11.28 -6.17
C LEU A 219 -14.45 -11.31 -7.07
N PRO A 220 -15.27 -12.38 -7.13
CA PRO A 220 -16.42 -12.43 -8.03
C PRO A 220 -17.42 -11.28 -7.82
N GLU A 221 -17.69 -10.94 -6.56
CA GLU A 221 -18.59 -9.83 -6.22
C GLU A 221 -17.96 -8.49 -6.59
N TRP A 222 -16.66 -8.30 -6.33
CA TRP A 222 -15.97 -7.06 -6.70
C TRP A 222 -15.89 -6.84 -8.21
N ILE A 223 -15.66 -7.90 -8.99
CA ILE A 223 -15.66 -7.84 -10.46
C ILE A 223 -17.02 -7.34 -10.94
N LYS A 224 -18.11 -7.94 -10.44
CA LYS A 224 -19.47 -7.53 -10.76
C LYS A 224 -19.72 -6.06 -10.41
N MET A 225 -19.28 -5.61 -9.22
CA MET A 225 -19.40 -4.21 -8.81
C MET A 225 -18.65 -3.24 -9.74
N VAL A 226 -17.45 -3.62 -10.21
CA VAL A 226 -16.69 -2.80 -11.16
C VAL A 226 -17.35 -2.78 -12.53
N GLU A 227 -17.83 -3.91 -13.04
CA GLU A 227 -18.53 -4.00 -14.32
C GLU A 227 -19.81 -3.15 -14.32
N GLU A 228 -20.63 -3.27 -13.27
CA GLU A 228 -21.82 -2.44 -13.07
C GLU A 228 -21.43 -0.94 -12.99
N GLY A 229 -20.38 -0.61 -12.24
CA GLY A 229 -19.87 0.74 -12.10
C GLY A 229 -19.30 1.33 -13.39
N ASN A 230 -18.64 0.53 -14.23
CA ASN A 230 -18.14 0.93 -15.55
C ASN A 230 -19.30 1.19 -16.50
N SER A 231 -20.28 0.27 -16.57
CA SER A 231 -21.46 0.43 -17.43
C SER A 231 -22.28 1.67 -17.08
N LEU A 232 -22.46 1.95 -15.78
CA LEU A 232 -23.11 3.18 -15.32
C LEU A 232 -22.37 4.43 -15.78
N ARG A 233 -21.03 4.44 -15.69
CA ARG A 233 -20.19 5.57 -16.11
C ARG A 233 -20.25 5.83 -17.61
N GLU A 234 -20.21 4.78 -18.44
CA GLU A 234 -20.35 4.91 -19.89
C GLU A 234 -21.70 5.52 -20.29
N ASN A 235 -22.78 5.05 -19.64
CA ASN A 235 -24.13 5.58 -19.88
C ASN A 235 -24.27 7.04 -19.42
N LEU A 236 -23.59 7.43 -18.34
CA LEU A 236 -23.60 8.79 -17.81
C LEU A 236 -22.72 9.76 -18.60
N PHE A 237 -21.62 9.30 -19.22
CA PHE A 237 -20.77 10.15 -20.07
C PHE A 237 -21.52 10.69 -21.31
N GLY A 238 -22.63 10.06 -21.71
CA GLY A 238 -23.53 10.55 -22.75
C GLY A 238 -24.50 11.66 -22.31
N LEU A 239 -24.60 11.96 -21.00
CA LEU A 239 -25.52 12.94 -20.43
C LEU A 239 -24.70 14.01 -19.68
N THR A 240 -24.83 15.27 -20.06
CA THR A 240 -24.10 16.43 -19.53
C THR A 240 -24.41 16.79 -18.06
N GLN A 241 -24.87 15.84 -17.24
CA GLN A 241 -25.14 16.05 -15.81
C GLN A 241 -24.51 14.91 -14.99
N MET A 242 -23.28 15.16 -14.51
CA MET A 242 -22.55 14.32 -13.56
C MET A 242 -23.15 14.32 -12.13
N GLU A 243 -24.37 14.84 -11.91
CA GLU A 243 -24.88 15.10 -10.56
C GLU A 243 -25.71 13.97 -9.93
N SER A 244 -25.91 12.84 -10.62
CA SER A 244 -26.66 11.72 -10.01
C SER A 244 -26.17 10.36 -10.50
N LEU A 245 -25.12 9.83 -9.86
CA LEU A 245 -24.93 8.38 -9.79
C LEU A 245 -26.14 7.78 -9.04
N PRO A 246 -26.75 6.68 -9.53
CA PRO A 246 -27.81 6.02 -8.79
C PRO A 246 -27.27 5.50 -7.45
N GLU A 247 -27.88 5.96 -6.36
CA GLU A 247 -27.91 5.37 -5.03
C GLU A 247 -26.57 4.82 -4.48
N GLY A 248 -25.81 5.70 -3.83
CA GLY A 248 -25.20 5.44 -2.51
C GLY A 248 -24.14 4.34 -2.35
N ARG A 249 -23.87 3.49 -3.34
CA ARG A 249 -22.84 2.46 -3.27
C ARG A 249 -21.50 3.03 -3.72
N ILE A 250 -20.42 2.68 -3.01
CA ILE A 250 -19.06 2.90 -3.50
C ILE A 250 -18.92 2.11 -4.80
N THR A 251 -18.76 2.80 -5.93
CA THR A 251 -18.44 2.16 -7.19
C THR A 251 -16.95 1.90 -7.23
N LEU A 252 -16.58 0.62 -7.15
CA LEU A 252 -15.20 0.18 -7.34
C LEU A 252 -14.72 0.54 -8.75
N ARG A 253 -13.43 0.79 -8.89
CA ARG A 253 -12.75 1.07 -10.15
C ARG A 253 -11.83 -0.08 -10.56
N ASN A 254 -11.36 -0.06 -11.80
CA ASN A 254 -10.36 -1.01 -12.28
C ASN A 254 -9.09 -0.99 -11.39
N THR A 255 -8.68 0.19 -10.93
CA THR A 255 -7.55 0.38 -10.00
C THR A 255 -7.69 -0.42 -8.70
N ASP A 256 -8.94 -0.59 -8.22
CA ASP A 256 -9.26 -1.31 -7.00
C ASP A 256 -9.10 -2.83 -7.19
N LEU A 257 -9.56 -3.36 -8.32
CA LEU A 257 -9.34 -4.78 -8.68
C LEU A 257 -7.88 -5.09 -8.94
N ILE A 258 -7.15 -4.19 -9.60
CA ILE A 258 -5.71 -4.35 -9.83
C ILE A 258 -4.98 -4.49 -8.50
N GLU A 259 -5.28 -3.67 -7.49
CA GLU A 259 -4.65 -3.78 -6.18
C GLU A 259 -4.98 -5.11 -5.49
N ALA A 260 -6.20 -5.63 -5.67
CA ALA A 260 -6.58 -6.94 -5.15
C ALA A 260 -5.78 -8.07 -5.81
N TYR A 261 -5.63 -8.06 -7.14
CA TYR A 261 -4.82 -9.04 -7.85
C TYR A 261 -3.34 -8.94 -7.52
N LEU A 262 -2.81 -7.73 -7.36
CA LEU A 262 -1.42 -7.50 -6.93
C LEU A 262 -1.15 -8.14 -5.58
N GLN A 263 -2.05 -7.96 -4.59
CA GLN A 263 -1.92 -8.62 -3.29
C GLN A 263 -1.94 -10.15 -3.40
N ILE A 264 -2.83 -10.72 -4.22
CA ILE A 264 -2.86 -12.17 -4.48
C ILE A 264 -1.53 -12.64 -5.06
N ALA A 265 -0.98 -11.92 -6.05
CA ALA A 265 0.30 -12.25 -6.66
C ALA A 265 1.45 -12.17 -5.65
N GLU A 266 1.50 -11.11 -4.84
CA GLU A 266 2.49 -10.94 -3.75
C GLU A 266 2.43 -12.12 -2.74
N TYR A 267 1.22 -12.62 -2.42
CA TYR A 267 1.08 -13.79 -1.54
C TYR A 267 1.47 -15.10 -2.22
N GLN A 268 1.24 -15.24 -3.53
CA GLN A 268 1.69 -16.39 -4.32
C GLN A 268 3.22 -16.43 -4.41
N GLU A 269 3.88 -15.28 -4.56
CA GLU A 269 5.35 -15.17 -4.50
C GLU A 269 5.90 -15.61 -3.14
N ARG A 270 5.25 -15.22 -2.03
CA ARG A 270 5.65 -15.66 -0.68
C ARG A 270 5.50 -17.17 -0.46
N LEU A 271 4.62 -17.82 -1.21
CA LEU A 271 4.47 -19.29 -1.24
C LEU A 271 5.42 -19.96 -2.24
N GLU A 272 6.25 -19.18 -2.94
CA GLU A 272 7.10 -19.63 -4.06
C GLU A 272 6.28 -20.30 -5.20
N ASP A 273 4.99 -19.99 -5.32
CA ASP A 273 4.13 -20.46 -6.41
C ASP A 273 4.28 -19.52 -7.63
N TRP A 274 5.47 -19.54 -8.21
CA TRP A 274 5.87 -18.66 -9.32
C TRP A 274 4.98 -18.82 -10.56
N VAL A 275 4.41 -20.01 -10.76
CA VAL A 275 3.49 -20.28 -11.87
C VAL A 275 2.16 -19.59 -11.64
N ALA A 276 1.60 -19.66 -10.44
CA ALA A 276 0.37 -18.96 -10.09
C ALA A 276 0.57 -17.43 -10.10
N ALA A 277 1.64 -16.94 -9.48
CA ALA A 277 2.00 -15.52 -9.45
C ALA A 277 2.12 -14.93 -10.87
N LYS A 278 2.87 -15.62 -11.76
CA LYS A 278 2.97 -15.23 -13.17
C LYS A 278 1.60 -15.14 -13.84
N LYS A 279 0.71 -16.13 -13.64
CA LYS A 279 -0.64 -16.12 -14.23
C LYS A 279 -1.45 -14.92 -13.74
N THR A 280 -1.34 -14.59 -12.45
CA THR A 280 -2.01 -13.42 -11.87
C THR A 280 -1.52 -12.12 -12.50
N TYR A 281 -0.21 -11.92 -12.63
CA TYR A 281 0.32 -10.72 -13.31
C TYR A 281 -0.06 -10.65 -14.79
N GLN A 282 -0.02 -11.78 -15.49
CA GLN A 282 -0.46 -11.85 -16.89
C GLN A 282 -1.94 -11.49 -17.03
N LYS A 283 -2.80 -11.96 -16.12
CA LYS A 283 -4.21 -11.58 -16.08
C LYS A 283 -4.36 -10.07 -15.93
N ILE A 284 -3.62 -9.45 -15.01
CA ILE A 284 -3.64 -7.98 -14.83
C ILE A 284 -3.29 -7.28 -16.15
N MET A 285 -2.19 -7.65 -16.80
CA MET A 285 -1.75 -7.02 -18.05
C MET A 285 -2.69 -7.23 -19.23
N MET A 286 -3.43 -8.35 -19.26
CA MET A 286 -4.34 -8.70 -20.35
C MET A 286 -5.72 -8.07 -20.19
N GLU A 287 -6.24 -8.01 -18.96
CA GLU A 287 -7.59 -7.52 -18.67
C GLU A 287 -7.64 -6.01 -18.44
N PHE A 288 -6.54 -5.43 -17.95
CA PHE A 288 -6.40 -3.99 -17.74
C PHE A 288 -5.27 -3.51 -18.64
N ASN A 289 -5.59 -3.08 -19.85
CA ASN A 289 -4.60 -2.72 -20.86
C ASN A 289 -4.66 -1.25 -21.29
N ASP A 290 -5.61 -0.49 -20.75
CA ASP A 290 -5.68 0.95 -20.98
C ASP A 290 -4.68 1.69 -20.08
N VAL A 291 -4.09 2.75 -20.62
CA VAL A 291 -3.09 3.57 -19.90
C VAL A 291 -3.67 4.14 -18.61
N ASP A 292 -4.98 4.41 -18.58
CA ASP A 292 -5.70 4.97 -17.44
C ASP A 292 -6.12 3.93 -16.39
N ASP A 293 -5.95 2.62 -16.66
CA ASP A 293 -6.26 1.57 -15.69
C ASP A 293 -5.22 1.46 -14.59
N PHE A 294 -3.96 1.80 -14.87
CA PHE A 294 -2.86 1.69 -13.92
C PHE A 294 -2.54 3.01 -13.26
N THR A 295 -2.36 2.97 -11.94
CA THR A 295 -1.50 3.96 -11.30
C THR A 295 -0.03 3.62 -11.60
N PRO A 296 0.88 4.62 -11.69
CA PRO A 296 2.30 4.33 -11.88
C PRO A 296 2.86 3.34 -10.83
N PRO A 297 2.54 3.42 -9.52
CA PRO A 297 2.95 2.41 -8.55
C PRO A 297 2.49 0.98 -8.87
N GLN A 298 1.26 0.81 -9.35
CA GLN A 298 0.72 -0.51 -9.71
C GLN A 298 1.43 -1.08 -10.94
N GLN A 299 1.64 -0.25 -11.97
CA GLN A 299 2.39 -0.66 -13.16
C GLN A 299 3.80 -1.17 -12.80
N ARG A 300 4.48 -0.49 -11.87
CA ARG A 300 5.79 -0.92 -11.37
C ARG A 300 5.74 -2.28 -10.66
N LYS A 301 4.76 -2.48 -9.79
CA LYS A 301 4.57 -3.75 -9.09
C LYS A 301 4.35 -4.89 -10.09
N VAL A 302 3.54 -4.67 -11.14
CA VAL A 302 3.31 -5.67 -12.19
C VAL A 302 4.61 -6.03 -12.92
N PHE A 303 5.37 -5.04 -13.39
CA PHE A 303 6.64 -5.30 -14.09
C PHE A 303 7.66 -5.99 -13.19
N PHE A 304 7.83 -5.50 -11.97
CA PHE A 304 8.77 -6.05 -11.02
C PHE A 304 8.42 -7.50 -10.64
N GLY A 305 7.18 -7.76 -10.21
CA GLY A 305 6.77 -9.11 -9.84
C GLY A 305 6.78 -10.09 -11.01
N SER A 306 6.41 -9.63 -12.21
CA SER A 306 6.52 -10.46 -13.43
C SER A 306 7.98 -10.80 -13.77
N SER A 307 8.91 -9.86 -13.59
CA SER A 307 10.35 -10.09 -13.74
C SER A 307 10.86 -11.14 -12.76
N VAL A 308 10.50 -11.02 -11.48
CA VAL A 308 10.85 -12.00 -10.44
C VAL A 308 10.30 -13.39 -10.77
N CYS A 309 9.03 -13.49 -11.16
CA CYS A 309 8.44 -14.76 -11.58
C CYS A 309 9.19 -15.38 -12.77
N ALA A 310 9.53 -14.58 -13.78
CA ALA A 310 10.28 -15.03 -14.95
C ALA A 310 11.68 -15.53 -14.57
N TYR A 311 12.37 -14.85 -13.64
CA TYR A 311 13.65 -15.29 -13.11
C TYR A 311 13.57 -16.67 -12.46
N HIS A 312 12.62 -16.88 -11.54
CA HIS A 312 12.46 -18.17 -10.87
C HIS A 312 12.03 -19.30 -11.83
N LEU A 313 11.33 -18.95 -12.90
CA LEU A 313 10.96 -19.87 -13.99
C LEU A 313 12.07 -20.04 -15.04
N LYS A 314 13.27 -19.50 -14.80
CA LYS A 314 14.46 -19.58 -15.67
C LYS A 314 14.28 -18.97 -17.06
N ASN A 315 13.33 -18.05 -17.21
CA ASN A 315 13.13 -17.27 -18.43
C ASN A 315 13.84 -15.92 -18.30
N TYR A 316 15.17 -15.96 -18.38
CA TYR A 316 16.00 -14.79 -18.05
C TYR A 316 15.88 -13.66 -19.07
N GLU A 317 15.61 -13.95 -20.34
CA GLU A 317 15.38 -12.92 -21.36
C GLU A 317 14.17 -12.05 -21.02
N ILE A 318 13.02 -12.68 -20.77
CA ILE A 318 11.80 -11.97 -20.34
C ILE A 318 12.00 -11.28 -18.98
N ALA A 319 12.72 -11.92 -18.05
CA ALA A 319 13.00 -11.33 -16.75
C ALA A 319 13.83 -10.04 -16.86
N ILE A 320 14.81 -9.98 -17.77
CA ILE A 320 15.61 -8.79 -18.04
C ILE A 320 14.72 -7.68 -18.59
N ASP A 321 13.95 -7.94 -19.65
CA ASP A 321 13.11 -6.92 -20.29
C ASP A 321 12.11 -6.29 -19.29
N LEU A 322 11.44 -7.13 -18.50
CA LEU A 322 10.50 -6.68 -17.47
C LEU A 322 11.19 -5.95 -16.32
N GLY A 323 12.38 -6.42 -15.92
CA GLY A 323 13.16 -5.80 -14.86
C GLY A 323 13.70 -4.43 -15.27
N GLU A 324 14.12 -4.27 -16.52
CA GLU A 324 14.51 -2.98 -17.09
C GLU A 324 13.31 -2.02 -17.15
N ALA A 325 12.12 -2.50 -17.53
CA ALA A 325 10.90 -1.68 -17.50
C ALA A 325 10.54 -1.22 -16.07
N ALA A 326 10.67 -2.11 -15.07
CA ALA A 326 10.50 -1.76 -13.66
C ALA A 326 11.54 -0.72 -13.19
N LEU A 327 12.78 -0.84 -13.66
CA LEU A 327 13.85 0.10 -13.32
C LEU A 327 13.63 1.49 -13.96
N GLN A 328 13.19 1.54 -15.21
CA GLN A 328 12.90 2.79 -15.92
C GLN A 328 11.76 3.58 -15.29
N THR A 329 10.77 2.89 -14.74
CA THR A 329 9.60 3.51 -14.10
C THR A 329 9.90 4.06 -12.71
N ASN A 330 10.76 3.41 -11.92
CA ASN A 330 11.32 3.99 -10.69
C ASN A 330 12.58 3.23 -10.23
N ARG A 331 13.75 3.78 -10.56
CA ARG A 331 15.02 3.19 -10.09
C ARG A 331 15.22 3.21 -8.58
N ALA A 332 14.50 4.04 -7.82
CA ALA A 332 14.61 4.06 -6.36
C ALA A 332 13.73 2.99 -5.69
N PHE A 333 13.00 2.18 -6.46
CA PHE A 333 12.13 1.12 -5.95
C PHE A 333 12.97 0.01 -5.27
N PRO A 334 12.72 -0.30 -3.99
CA PRO A 334 13.47 -1.32 -3.26
C PRO A 334 13.48 -2.68 -3.97
N GLY A 335 14.66 -3.29 -4.07
CA GLY A 335 14.86 -4.64 -4.60
C GLY A 335 14.93 -4.75 -6.13
N VAL A 336 14.64 -3.67 -6.87
CA VAL A 336 14.61 -3.72 -8.34
C VAL A 336 15.98 -4.04 -8.95
N HIS A 337 17.04 -3.39 -8.48
CA HIS A 337 18.38 -3.64 -8.98
C HIS A 337 18.90 -5.00 -8.52
N LYS A 338 18.56 -5.44 -7.30
CA LYS A 338 18.95 -6.76 -6.79
C LYS A 338 18.36 -7.87 -7.66
N ALA A 339 17.06 -7.82 -7.94
CA ALA A 339 16.39 -8.80 -8.79
C ALA A 339 16.99 -8.85 -10.20
N LEU A 340 17.21 -7.68 -10.81
CA LEU A 340 17.79 -7.59 -12.15
C LEU A 340 19.26 -8.04 -12.17
N ALA A 341 20.04 -7.71 -11.14
CA ALA A 341 21.43 -8.16 -10.99
C ALA A 341 21.50 -9.69 -10.88
N LEU A 342 20.67 -10.31 -10.05
CA LEU A 342 20.58 -11.77 -9.93
C LEU A 342 20.20 -12.42 -11.27
N THR A 343 19.30 -11.80 -12.03
CA THR A 343 18.91 -12.26 -13.36
C THR A 343 20.07 -12.20 -14.35
N HIS A 344 20.78 -11.07 -14.42
CA HIS A 344 21.96 -10.95 -15.28
C HIS A 344 23.07 -11.92 -14.88
N LYS A 345 23.31 -12.13 -13.57
CA LYS A 345 24.26 -13.12 -13.05
C LYS A 345 23.89 -14.53 -13.53
N ALA A 346 22.63 -14.93 -13.38
CA ALA A 346 22.14 -16.23 -13.83
C ALA A 346 22.22 -16.41 -15.36
N ALA A 347 22.10 -15.31 -16.12
CA ALA A 347 22.30 -15.28 -17.56
C ALA A 347 23.78 -15.25 -18.00
N GLY A 348 24.75 -15.22 -17.06
CA GLY A 348 26.19 -15.17 -17.33
C GLY A 348 26.77 -13.76 -17.53
N ASN A 349 25.97 -12.71 -17.34
CA ASN A 349 26.36 -11.31 -17.54
C ASN A 349 26.87 -10.69 -16.23
N ILE A 350 28.00 -11.18 -15.71
CA ILE A 350 28.49 -10.82 -14.36
C ILE A 350 28.82 -9.33 -14.22
N ASP A 351 29.40 -8.70 -15.24
CA ASP A 351 29.76 -7.27 -15.18
C ASP A 351 28.53 -6.38 -15.04
N LYS A 352 27.46 -6.73 -15.76
CA LYS A 352 26.19 -6.03 -15.66
C LYS A 352 25.54 -6.25 -14.29
N ALA A 353 25.64 -7.46 -13.76
CA ALA A 353 25.14 -7.79 -12.43
C ALA A 353 25.85 -6.97 -11.34
N ARG A 354 27.18 -6.84 -11.39
CA ARG A 354 27.95 -5.98 -10.48
C ARG A 354 27.56 -4.52 -10.64
N GLN A 355 27.43 -4.02 -11.87
CA GLN A 355 26.97 -2.65 -12.11
C GLN A 355 25.61 -2.39 -11.43
N LEU A 356 24.64 -3.28 -11.60
CA LEU A 356 23.32 -3.16 -10.99
C LEU A 356 23.37 -3.25 -9.47
N ALA A 357 24.17 -4.15 -8.89
CA ALA A 357 24.34 -4.24 -7.44
C ALA A 357 24.87 -2.92 -6.84
N ALA A 358 25.87 -2.30 -7.47
CA ALA A 358 26.37 -0.98 -7.06
C ALA A 358 25.29 0.10 -7.19
N GLN A 359 24.48 0.06 -8.25
CA GLN A 359 23.36 0.97 -8.46
C GLN A 359 22.29 0.83 -7.36
N GLY A 360 22.01 -0.40 -6.90
CA GLY A 360 21.14 -0.66 -5.76
C GLY A 360 21.58 0.12 -4.51
N VAL A 361 22.86 0.01 -4.15
CA VAL A 361 23.46 0.75 -3.01
C VAL A 361 23.33 2.26 -3.16
N LEU A 362 23.44 2.77 -4.39
CA LEU A 362 23.48 4.21 -4.66
C LEU A 362 22.10 4.86 -4.79
N TYR A 363 21.09 4.12 -5.25
CA TYR A 363 19.79 4.66 -5.64
C TYR A 363 18.60 4.19 -4.81
N GLU A 364 18.59 2.95 -4.33
CA GLU A 364 17.38 2.38 -3.72
C GLU A 364 17.12 2.95 -2.34
N ALA A 365 15.87 3.42 -2.14
CA ALA A 365 15.32 3.92 -0.88
C ALA A 365 16.35 4.45 0.14
N PRO A 366 17.05 5.58 -0.14
CA PRO A 366 18.08 6.12 0.75
C PRO A 366 17.55 6.63 2.11
N TRP A 367 16.25 6.53 2.36
CA TRP A 367 15.58 6.80 3.63
C TRP A 367 15.33 5.56 4.49
N ASP A 368 15.44 4.37 3.89
CA ASP A 368 15.25 3.08 4.53
C ASP A 368 16.63 2.51 4.91
N ASP A 369 16.88 2.39 6.21
CA ASP A 369 18.18 1.95 6.71
C ASP A 369 18.36 0.43 6.58
N GLU A 370 17.27 -0.34 6.57
CA GLU A 370 17.32 -1.78 6.32
C GLU A 370 17.64 -2.07 4.86
N ASN A 371 16.98 -1.38 3.93
CA ASN A 371 17.27 -1.49 2.50
C ASN A 371 18.74 -1.15 2.18
N LYS A 372 19.33 -0.16 2.86
CA LYS A 372 20.76 0.15 2.70
C LYS A 372 21.64 -1.01 3.12
N GLU A 373 21.35 -1.62 4.26
CA GLU A 373 22.14 -2.77 4.74
C GLU A 373 22.01 -3.95 3.77
N GLU A 374 20.80 -4.26 3.32
CA GLU A 374 20.55 -5.36 2.37
C GLU A 374 21.27 -5.15 1.03
N THR A 375 21.23 -3.93 0.48
CA THR A 375 21.90 -3.61 -0.79
C THR A 375 23.42 -3.65 -0.65
N TRP A 376 23.97 -3.19 0.48
CA TRP A 376 25.40 -3.29 0.77
C TRP A 376 25.86 -4.73 0.93
N GLN A 377 25.11 -5.53 1.67
CA GLN A 377 25.41 -6.95 1.85
C GLN A 377 25.39 -7.69 0.52
N PHE A 378 24.38 -7.44 -0.31
CA PHE A 378 24.29 -8.00 -1.66
C PHE A 378 25.47 -7.56 -2.56
N TRP A 379 25.91 -6.30 -2.46
CA TRP A 379 27.09 -5.82 -3.18
C TRP A 379 28.36 -6.58 -2.77
N LYS A 380 28.52 -6.95 -1.49
CA LYS A 380 29.66 -7.77 -1.05
C LYS A 380 29.60 -9.17 -1.63
N GLU A 381 28.46 -9.83 -1.50
CA GLU A 381 28.23 -11.20 -1.98
C GLU A 381 28.54 -11.35 -3.48
N ILE A 382 28.13 -10.39 -4.31
CA ILE A 382 28.35 -10.46 -5.77
C ILE A 382 29.80 -10.19 -6.21
N ASN A 383 30.65 -9.68 -5.32
CA ASN A 383 32.06 -9.40 -5.58
C ASN A 383 33.01 -10.40 -4.89
N GLU A 384 32.52 -11.20 -3.95
CA GLU A 384 33.28 -12.29 -3.32
C GLU A 384 33.29 -13.58 -4.17
N GLU A 385 32.34 -13.70 -5.12
CA GLU A 385 32.30 -14.72 -6.19
C GLU A 385 32.99 -14.24 -7.48
#